data_AF-A0A4P6Q2H6-F1
#
_entry.id   AF-A0A4P6Q2H6-F1
#
_cell.length_a   1.000
_cell.length_b   1.000
_cell.length_c   1.000
_cell.angle_alpha   90.00
_cell.angle_beta   90.00
_cell.angle_gamma   90.00
#
_symmetry.space_group_name_H-M   'P 1'
#
loop_
_entity.id
_entity.type
_entity.pdbx_description
1 polymer ?
#
loop_
_entity_poly.entity_id
_entity_poly.type
_entity_poly.pdbx_seq_one_letter_code
_entity_poly.pdbx_strand_id
1 'polypeptide(L)'
;MTAPDHTTTYVDHARHLLTQRHPDLADEPVLLDHYALLVHAKAGATTPGDVHDAWSLWRSRSRPDHRSIIPFNQLAHDVQRLDQPYVDAIRAAAAALGIGRR
;
A
#
# COMPACT_ATOMS: atom_id res chain seq x y z
N MET A 1 29.13 24.23 -5.70
CA MET A 1 27.68 24.08 -5.45
C MET A 1 27.39 22.59 -5.42
N THR A 2 27.48 21.98 -4.25
CA THR A 2 27.16 20.56 -4.04
C THR A 2 25.63 20.40 -4.05
N ALA A 3 25.13 19.40 -4.77
CA ALA A 3 23.71 19.08 -4.78
C ALA A 3 23.23 18.75 -3.36
N PRO A 4 21.96 19.03 -2.99
CA PRO A 4 21.45 18.64 -1.69
C PRO A 4 21.56 17.11 -1.52
N ASP A 5 22.00 16.68 -0.35
CA ASP A 5 22.01 15.26 0.03
C ASP A 5 20.55 14.79 0.19
N HIS A 6 20.00 14.18 -0.86
CA HIS A 6 18.63 13.68 -0.89
C HIS A 6 18.57 12.23 -0.39
N THR A 7 19.12 11.95 0.79
CA THR A 7 19.23 10.58 1.32
C THR A 7 17.86 9.96 1.68
N THR A 8 16.78 10.73 1.72
CA THR A 8 15.42 10.21 1.99
C THR A 8 14.39 11.00 1.21
N THR A 9 13.60 10.31 0.40
CA THR A 9 12.50 10.91 -0.39
C THR A 9 11.18 10.86 0.37
N TYR A 10 10.19 11.63 -0.09
CA TYR A 10 8.84 11.57 0.48
C TYR A 10 8.20 10.18 0.37
N VAL A 11 8.56 9.40 -0.66
CA VAL A 11 8.12 8.01 -0.83
C VAL A 11 8.80 7.11 0.22
N ASP A 12 10.08 7.34 0.53
CA ASP A 12 10.79 6.56 1.56
C ASP A 12 10.18 6.76 2.94
N HIS A 13 9.66 7.95 3.25
CA HIS A 13 8.88 8.17 4.47
C HIS A 13 7.59 7.35 4.50
N ALA A 14 6.85 7.27 3.40
CA ALA A 14 5.64 6.44 3.32
C ALA A 14 5.98 4.95 3.47
N ARG A 15 7.02 4.47 2.77
CA ARG A 15 7.52 3.09 2.89
C ARG A 15 7.90 2.76 4.32
N HIS A 16 8.65 3.64 4.99
CA HIS A 16 9.06 3.46 6.38
C HIS A 16 7.87 3.33 7.33
N LEU A 17 6.85 4.20 7.18
CA LEU A 17 5.65 4.15 8.03
C LEU A 17 4.81 2.89 7.80
N LEU A 18 4.79 2.37 6.57
CA LEU A 18 4.11 1.12 6.23
C LEU A 18 4.86 -0.08 6.84
N THR A 19 6.19 -0.16 6.71
CA THR A 19 6.98 -1.28 7.25
C THR A 19 7.06 -1.28 8.78
N GLN A 20 6.90 -0.12 9.44
CA GLN A 20 6.71 -0.08 10.89
C GLN A 20 5.45 -0.80 11.37
N ARG A 21 4.42 -0.89 10.52
CA ARG A 21 3.13 -1.53 10.84
C ARG A 21 3.03 -2.95 10.31
N HIS A 22 3.60 -3.19 9.14
CA HIS A 22 3.65 -4.49 8.47
C HIS A 22 5.09 -4.76 8.03
N PRO A 23 5.95 -5.28 8.95
CA PRO A 23 7.37 -5.51 8.66
C PRO A 23 7.63 -6.46 7.49
N ASP A 24 6.69 -7.38 7.23
CA ASP A 24 6.69 -8.31 6.10
C ASP A 24 6.69 -7.61 4.74
N LEU A 25 6.18 -6.37 4.64
CA LEU A 25 6.25 -5.59 3.41
C LEU A 25 7.69 -5.22 3.01
N ALA A 26 8.65 -5.25 3.94
CA ALA A 26 10.05 -4.98 3.62
C ALA A 26 10.65 -6.05 2.68
N ASP A 27 10.12 -7.27 2.73
CA ASP A 27 10.55 -8.38 1.87
C ASP A 27 9.86 -8.34 0.49
N GLU A 28 8.86 -7.47 0.31
CA GLU A 28 8.07 -7.33 -0.90
C GLU A 28 8.12 -5.90 -1.47
N PRO A 29 9.29 -5.42 -1.93
CA PRO A 29 9.53 -4.01 -2.25
C PRO A 29 8.60 -3.46 -3.33
N VAL A 30 8.21 -4.30 -4.30
CA VAL A 30 7.27 -3.89 -5.35
C VAL A 30 5.86 -3.70 -4.78
N LEU A 31 5.38 -4.59 -3.91
CA LEU A 31 4.07 -4.42 -3.27
C LEU A 31 4.06 -3.19 -2.35
N LEU A 32 5.14 -3.01 -1.60
CA LEU A 32 5.37 -1.84 -0.75
C LEU A 32 5.26 -0.53 -1.55
N ASP A 33 5.80 -0.50 -2.77
CA ASP A 33 5.68 0.67 -3.66
C ASP A 33 4.24 0.97 -4.08
N HIS A 34 3.43 -0.06 -4.37
CA HIS A 34 2.01 0.13 -4.68
C HIS A 34 1.26 0.69 -3.47
N TYR A 35 1.53 0.20 -2.27
CA TYR A 35 0.90 0.70 -1.05
C TYR A 35 1.39 2.11 -0.68
N ALA A 36 2.67 2.43 -0.89
CA ALA A 36 3.18 3.80 -0.73
C ALA A 36 2.50 4.77 -1.71
N LEU A 37 2.20 4.33 -2.94
CA LEU A 37 1.40 5.11 -3.88
C LEU A 37 -0.01 5.38 -3.33
N LEU A 38 -0.68 4.38 -2.74
CA LEU A 38 -2.01 4.56 -2.13
C LEU A 38 -2.00 5.58 -0.97
N VAL A 39 -0.92 5.62 -0.18
CA VAL A 39 -0.73 6.64 0.88
C VAL A 39 -0.86 8.06 0.31
N HIS A 40 -0.24 8.33 -0.83
CA HIS A 40 -0.27 9.66 -1.45
C HIS A 40 -1.51 9.92 -2.30
N ALA A 41 -1.97 8.93 -3.05
CA ALA A 41 -3.05 9.10 -4.02
C ALA A 41 -4.46 9.05 -3.39
N LYS A 42 -4.63 8.26 -2.34
CA LYS A 42 -5.94 7.97 -1.72
C LYS A 42 -5.99 8.33 -0.24
N ALA A 43 -4.86 8.24 0.47
CA ALA A 43 -4.72 8.67 1.86
C ALA A 43 -5.83 8.11 2.77
N GLY A 44 -6.58 8.97 3.47
CA GLY A 44 -7.71 8.58 4.32
C GLY A 44 -8.87 7.90 3.57
N ALA A 45 -8.98 8.11 2.25
CA ALA A 45 -10.05 7.55 1.43
C ALA A 45 -9.75 6.15 0.87
N THR A 46 -8.56 5.58 1.15
CA THR A 46 -8.20 4.22 0.72
C THR A 46 -9.23 3.21 1.21
N THR A 47 -9.70 2.34 0.33
CA THR A 47 -10.65 1.26 0.58
C THR A 47 -9.98 -0.11 0.50
N PRO A 48 -10.60 -1.18 1.02
CA PRO A 48 -10.12 -2.55 0.79
C PRO A 48 -9.98 -2.90 -0.70
N GLY A 49 -10.87 -2.39 -1.56
CA GLY A 49 -10.77 -2.58 -3.00
C GLY A 49 -9.52 -1.97 -3.61
N ASP A 50 -9.12 -0.76 -3.17
CA ASP A 50 -7.88 -0.12 -3.65
C ASP A 50 -6.64 -0.96 -3.29
N VAL A 51 -6.62 -1.53 -2.08
CA VAL A 51 -5.56 -2.43 -1.61
C VAL A 51 -5.53 -3.71 -2.43
N HIS A 52 -6.71 -4.31 -2.67
CA HIS A 52 -6.83 -5.53 -3.46
C HIS A 52 -6.37 -5.33 -4.91
N ASP A 53 -6.71 -4.21 -5.53
CA ASP A 53 -6.28 -3.90 -6.89
C ASP A 53 -4.75 -3.71 -6.95
N ALA A 54 -4.16 -2.99 -5.98
CA ALA A 54 -2.72 -2.84 -5.84
C ALA A 54 -2.00 -4.19 -5.64
N TRP A 55 -2.53 -5.04 -4.75
CA TRP A 55 -2.00 -6.38 -4.53
C TRP A 55 -2.14 -7.26 -5.78
N SER A 56 -3.28 -7.18 -6.47
CA SER A 56 -3.56 -7.96 -7.69
C SER A 56 -2.63 -7.57 -8.82
N LEU A 57 -2.31 -6.28 -8.97
CA LEU A 57 -1.31 -5.80 -9.92
C LEU A 57 0.05 -6.43 -9.67
N TRP A 58 0.55 -6.39 -8.43
CA TRP A 58 1.80 -7.05 -8.07
C TRP A 58 1.73 -8.57 -8.25
N ARG A 59 0.67 -9.22 -7.77
CA ARG A 59 0.52 -10.68 -7.79
C ARG A 59 0.35 -11.22 -9.20
N SER A 60 -0.28 -10.48 -10.11
CA SER A 60 -0.43 -10.89 -11.52
C SER A 60 0.92 -11.08 -12.23
N ARG A 61 1.98 -10.38 -11.78
CA ARG A 61 3.33 -10.51 -12.35
C ARG A 61 4.11 -11.66 -11.73
N SER A 62 3.89 -11.96 -10.45
CA SER A 62 4.64 -13.00 -9.72
C SER A 62 3.96 -14.38 -9.75
N ARG A 63 2.62 -14.42 -9.70
CA ARG A 63 1.79 -15.63 -9.73
C ARG A 63 0.43 -15.34 -10.41
N PRO A 64 0.40 -15.24 -11.76
CA PRO A 64 -0.80 -14.85 -12.52
C PRO A 64 -2.00 -15.81 -12.36
N ASP A 65 -1.75 -17.07 -12.00
CA ASP A 65 -2.75 -18.11 -11.75
C ASP A 65 -3.37 -18.05 -10.35
N HIS A 66 -3.01 -17.04 -9.53
CA HIS A 66 -3.54 -16.90 -8.19
C HIS A 66 -5.07 -16.70 -8.20
N ARG A 67 -5.83 -17.64 -7.63
CA ARG A 67 -7.30 -17.67 -7.61
C ARG A 67 -8.01 -16.36 -7.20
N SER A 68 -7.39 -15.60 -6.30
CA SER A 68 -7.94 -14.33 -5.81
C SER A 68 -7.73 -13.14 -6.76
N ILE A 69 -7.04 -13.29 -7.90
CA ILE A 69 -6.95 -12.23 -8.92
C ILE A 69 -8.27 -12.21 -9.70
N ILE A 70 -9.31 -11.74 -9.03
CA ILE A 70 -10.65 -11.46 -9.54
C ILE A 70 -11.11 -10.12 -8.92
N PRO A 71 -12.14 -9.44 -9.46
CA PRO A 71 -12.65 -8.20 -8.86
C PRO A 71 -12.98 -8.35 -7.37
N PHE A 72 -12.64 -7.35 -6.56
CA PHE A 72 -12.78 -7.38 -5.09
C PHE A 72 -14.18 -7.80 -4.63
N ASN A 73 -15.22 -7.29 -5.29
CA ASN A 73 -16.62 -7.59 -4.97
C ASN A 73 -17.06 -9.03 -5.29
N GLN A 74 -16.23 -9.80 -6.00
CA GLN A 74 -16.46 -11.22 -6.29
C GLN A 74 -15.72 -12.15 -5.30
N LEU A 75 -14.84 -11.60 -4.46
CA LEU A 75 -14.20 -12.36 -3.40
C LEU A 75 -15.21 -12.73 -2.31
N ALA A 76 -14.99 -13.86 -1.66
CA ALA A 76 -15.67 -14.18 -0.41
C ALA A 76 -15.33 -13.15 0.68
N HIS A 77 -16.28 -12.86 1.56
CA HIS A 77 -16.16 -11.80 2.57
C HIS A 77 -14.97 -11.98 3.52
N ASP A 78 -14.62 -13.23 3.85
CA ASP A 78 -13.44 -13.56 4.65
C ASP A 78 -12.13 -13.20 3.92
N VAL A 79 -12.08 -13.41 2.61
CA VAL A 79 -10.94 -13.02 1.77
C VAL A 79 -10.84 -11.50 1.64
N GLN A 80 -11.96 -10.80 1.42
CA GLN A 80 -12.00 -9.33 1.40
C GLN A 80 -11.45 -8.70 2.70
N ARG A 81 -11.69 -9.36 3.84
CA ARG A 81 -11.22 -8.88 5.14
C ARG A 81 -9.70 -8.95 5.31
N LEU A 82 -8.99 -9.71 4.47
CA LEU A 82 -7.53 -9.78 4.50
C LEU A 82 -6.87 -8.47 4.06
N ASP A 83 -7.58 -7.62 3.30
CA ASP A 83 -7.07 -6.33 2.85
C ASP A 83 -7.15 -5.24 3.93
N GLN A 84 -8.03 -5.40 4.92
CA GLN A 84 -8.32 -4.38 5.94
C GLN A 84 -7.09 -3.94 6.74
N PRO A 85 -6.19 -4.84 7.21
CA PRO A 85 -5.00 -4.42 7.94
C PRO A 85 -4.08 -3.49 7.14
N TYR A 86 -4.02 -3.63 5.81
CA TYR A 86 -3.22 -2.76 4.95
C TYR A 86 -3.92 -1.42 4.69
N VAL A 87 -5.25 -1.40 4.61
CA VAL A 87 -6.04 -0.14 4.60
C VAL A 87 -5.72 0.68 5.83
N ASP A 88 -5.74 0.06 7.01
CA ASP A 88 -5.49 0.73 8.28
C ASP A 88 -4.06 1.29 8.33
N ALA A 89 -3.08 0.55 7.81
CA ALA A 89 -1.69 1.00 7.73
C ALA A 89 -1.51 2.18 6.77
N ILE A 90 -2.12 2.12 5.58
CA ILE A 90 -2.07 3.20 4.58
C ILE A 90 -2.69 4.48 5.15
N ARG A 91 -3.87 4.38 5.76
CA ARG A 91 -4.56 5.53 6.35
C ARG A 91 -3.76 6.13 7.50
N ALA A 92 -3.17 5.30 8.34
CA ALA A 92 -2.35 5.76 9.46
C ALA A 92 -1.04 6.42 8.99
N ALA A 93 -0.38 5.86 7.97
CA ALA A 93 0.79 6.47 7.36
C ALA A 93 0.45 7.83 6.73
N ALA A 94 -0.67 7.91 6.00
CA ALA A 94 -1.15 9.17 5.43
C ALA A 94 -1.44 10.23 6.50
N ALA A 95 -2.07 9.83 7.60
CA ALA A 95 -2.34 10.72 8.73
C ALA A 95 -1.05 11.23 9.39
N ALA A 96 -0.05 10.36 9.58
CA ALA A 96 1.25 10.74 10.13
C ALA A 96 2.02 11.71 9.22
N LEU A 97 1.86 11.58 7.89
CA LEU A 97 2.41 12.49 6.89
C LEU A 97 1.58 13.77 6.66
N GLY A 98 0.42 13.90 7.33
CA GLY A 98 -0.48 15.04 7.14
C GLY A 98 -1.20 15.09 5.79
N ILE A 99 -1.24 13.98 5.05
CA ILE A 99 -1.85 13.90 3.72
C ILE A 99 -3.37 13.83 3.85
N GLY A 100 -4.11 14.58 3.03
CA GLY A 100 -5.57 14.51 2.96
C GLY A 100 -6.32 15.31 4.03
N ARG A 101 -5.59 16.04 4.90
CA ARG A 101 -6.18 17.07 5.77
C ARG A 101 -6.38 18.34 4.92
N ARG A 102 -7.59 18.55 4.42
CA ARG A 102 -8.03 19.82 3.82
C ARG A 102 -9.18 20.39 4.63
#